data_AF-A0A4Y9ELI3-F1
#
_entry.id   AF-A0A4Y9ELI3-F1
#
_cell.length_a   1.000
_cell.length_b   1.000
_cell.length_c   1.000
_cell.angle_alpha   90.00
_cell.angle_beta   90.00
_cell.angle_gamma   90.00
#
_symmetry.space_group_name_H-M   'P 1'
#
loop_
_entity.id
_entity.type
_entity.pdbx_description
1 polymer ?
#
loop_
_entity_poly.entity_id
_entity_poly.type
_entity_poly.pdbx_seq_one_letter_code
_entity_poly.pdbx_strand_id
1 'polypeptide(L)'
;MVDVQDSVKLAQNPHPRATPATAAVLRWRDDVAFDGPVVAFADFGGDSNAAAVRVDPADDARALVPHLARLRLIEVSFPKYRDGRGYSAARILREAGYTGELRAAGDVLVDQINFMRRVGFDSFAPAKPLNPDDVAAALARFPHVYQKAADAAAPVWALRHG
;
A
#
# COMPACT_ATOMS: atom_id res chain seq x y z
N MET A 1 -61.95 1.80 -10.39
CA MET A 1 -61.08 0.63 -10.17
C MET A 1 -59.91 0.79 -11.14
N VAL A 2 -58.85 1.47 -10.70
CA VAL A 2 -57.67 1.75 -11.53
C VAL A 2 -56.50 1.00 -10.91
N ASP A 3 -55.81 0.30 -11.81
CA ASP A 3 -54.79 -0.73 -11.61
C ASP A 3 -53.52 -0.21 -10.92
N VAL A 4 -52.90 -1.10 -10.14
CA VAL A 4 -51.69 -0.90 -9.35
C VAL A 4 -50.52 -1.43 -10.16
N GLN A 5 -49.66 -0.55 -10.69
CA GLN A 5 -48.23 -0.83 -10.90
C GLN A 5 -47.40 0.46 -10.81
N ASP A 6 -46.93 0.76 -9.59
CA ASP A 6 -45.83 1.69 -9.35
C ASP A 6 -44.50 1.03 -9.74
N SER A 7 -43.85 1.54 -10.80
CA SER A 7 -42.47 1.24 -11.13
C SER A 7 -41.60 2.46 -10.86
N VAL A 8 -41.05 2.55 -9.65
CA VAL A 8 -40.03 3.56 -9.32
C VAL A 8 -38.72 3.15 -10.00
N LYS A 9 -38.38 3.80 -11.11
CA LYS A 9 -37.03 3.77 -11.68
C LYS A 9 -36.11 4.62 -10.80
N LEU A 10 -35.17 3.97 -10.12
CA LEU A 10 -34.06 4.63 -9.43
C LEU A 10 -33.13 5.24 -10.50
N ALA A 11 -33.27 6.55 -10.75
CA ALA A 11 -32.36 7.27 -11.61
C ALA A 11 -30.96 7.26 -10.97
N GLN A 12 -30.02 6.57 -11.62
CA GLN A 12 -28.60 6.64 -11.29
C GLN A 12 -28.13 8.08 -11.57
N ASN A 13 -27.88 8.84 -10.52
CA ASN A 13 -27.25 10.14 -10.62
C ASN A 13 -25.80 9.93 -11.09
N PRO A 14 -25.36 10.50 -12.25
CA PRO A 14 -23.96 10.46 -12.61
C PRO A 14 -23.20 11.32 -11.61
N HIS A 15 -22.47 10.69 -10.69
CA HIS A 15 -21.51 11.40 -9.87
C HIS A 15 -20.47 12.01 -10.82
N PRO A 16 -20.17 13.32 -10.73
CA PRO A 16 -19.03 13.87 -11.43
C PRO A 16 -17.81 13.05 -11.01
N ARG A 17 -17.02 12.54 -11.98
CA ARG A 17 -15.74 11.92 -11.66
C ARG A 17 -14.93 12.97 -10.92
N ALA A 18 -14.76 12.79 -9.61
CA ALA A 18 -13.80 13.57 -8.87
C ALA A 18 -12.46 13.34 -9.58
N THR A 19 -11.89 14.41 -10.15
CA THR A 19 -10.47 14.44 -10.42
C THR A 19 -9.79 13.98 -9.14
N PRO A 20 -8.97 12.92 -9.14
CA PRO A 20 -8.35 12.48 -7.90
C PRO A 20 -7.49 13.66 -7.43
N ALA A 21 -7.90 14.27 -6.32
CA ALA A 21 -6.97 15.05 -5.53
C ALA A 21 -5.80 14.11 -5.26
N THR A 22 -4.59 14.49 -5.68
CA THR A 22 -3.40 13.72 -5.40
C THR A 22 -3.36 13.47 -3.90
N ALA A 23 -3.67 12.25 -3.48
CA ALA A 23 -3.56 11.86 -2.09
C ALA A 23 -2.14 12.22 -1.65
N ALA A 24 -2.02 13.04 -0.61
CA ALA A 24 -0.72 13.46 -0.12
C ALA A 24 0.08 12.21 0.24
N VAL A 25 1.13 11.93 -0.55
CA VAL A 25 1.94 10.73 -0.36
C VAL A 25 2.81 10.94 0.86
N LEU A 26 2.65 10.07 1.86
CA LEU A 26 3.56 10.00 3.01
C LEU A 26 4.73 9.10 2.62
N ARG A 27 5.96 9.61 2.67
CA ARG A 27 7.13 8.91 2.14
C ARG A 27 8.29 8.99 3.12
N TRP A 28 8.81 7.82 3.49
CA TRP A 28 9.97 7.63 4.37
C TRP A 28 11.19 7.19 3.57
N ARG A 29 11.54 7.99 2.56
CA ARG A 29 12.68 7.74 1.68
C ARG A 29 13.29 9.07 1.23
N ASP A 30 14.62 9.09 1.09
CA ASP A 30 15.39 10.28 0.72
C ASP A 30 15.73 10.35 -0.78
N ASP A 31 15.41 9.29 -1.54
CA ASP A 31 15.60 9.25 -2.99
C ASP A 31 14.48 10.00 -3.74
N VAL A 32 14.66 10.23 -5.04
CA VAL A 32 13.67 10.92 -5.87
C VAL A 32 12.42 10.05 -6.05
N ALA A 33 11.26 10.60 -5.70
CA ALA A 33 9.97 9.94 -5.89
C ALA A 33 9.75 9.53 -7.35
N PHE A 34 9.19 8.35 -7.56
CA PHE A 34 8.80 7.90 -8.90
C PHE A 34 7.54 8.66 -9.36
N ASP A 35 7.63 9.30 -10.52
CA ASP A 35 6.60 10.14 -11.14
C ASP A 35 6.06 9.57 -12.46
N GLY A 36 6.55 8.40 -12.88
CA GLY A 36 6.12 7.72 -14.11
C GLY A 36 4.81 6.93 -13.95
N PRO A 37 4.37 6.26 -15.02
CA PRO A 37 3.16 5.44 -14.98
C PRO A 37 3.37 4.17 -14.14
N VAL A 38 2.34 3.83 -13.36
CA VAL A 38 2.23 2.55 -12.66
C VAL A 38 1.33 1.64 -13.50
N VAL A 39 1.87 0.53 -14.01
CA VAL A 39 1.09 -0.43 -14.81
C VAL A 39 0.35 -1.41 -13.92
N ALA A 40 -0.75 -1.98 -14.42
CA ALA A 40 -1.42 -3.08 -13.72
C ALA A 40 -0.54 -4.33 -13.72
N PHE A 41 -0.68 -5.19 -12.70
CA PHE A 41 0.06 -6.44 -12.60
C PHE A 41 -0.07 -7.33 -13.84
N ALA A 42 -1.29 -7.43 -14.39
CA ALA A 42 -1.57 -8.23 -15.59
C ALA A 42 -0.81 -7.75 -16.84
N ASP A 43 -0.46 -6.46 -16.89
CA ASP A 43 0.30 -5.85 -17.99
C ASP A 43 1.82 -5.87 -17.74
N PHE A 44 2.25 -6.32 -16.56
CA PHE A 44 3.65 -6.44 -16.19
C PHE A 44 4.22 -7.77 -16.71
N GLY A 45 4.80 -7.73 -17.91
CA GLY A 45 5.51 -8.85 -18.52
C GLY A 45 7.04 -8.68 -18.54
N GLY A 46 7.77 -9.76 -18.86
CA GLY A 46 9.23 -9.77 -18.97
C GLY A 46 9.79 -8.79 -20.01
N ASP A 47 9.06 -8.59 -21.12
CA ASP A 47 9.44 -7.67 -22.21
C ASP A 47 8.99 -6.21 -22.00
N SER A 48 8.26 -5.94 -20.91
CA SER A 48 7.79 -4.58 -20.60
C SER A 48 8.93 -3.73 -20.04
N ASN A 49 9.04 -2.47 -20.46
CA ASN A 49 9.96 -1.49 -19.88
C ASN A 49 9.37 -0.74 -18.67
N ALA A 50 8.27 -1.22 -18.10
CA ALA A 50 7.65 -0.60 -16.93
C ALA A 50 8.60 -0.56 -15.72
N ALA A 51 8.76 0.62 -15.13
CA ALA A 51 9.55 0.81 -13.91
C ALA A 51 8.68 0.81 -12.63
N ALA A 52 7.36 0.70 -12.77
CA ALA A 52 6.44 0.58 -11.65
C ALA A 52 5.24 -0.29 -11.96
N VAL A 53 4.78 -1.05 -10.97
CA VAL A 53 3.66 -2.00 -11.08
C VAL A 53 2.75 -1.89 -9.86
N ARG A 54 1.44 -2.00 -10.08
CA ARG A 54 0.44 -2.16 -9.02
C ARG A 54 0.11 -3.64 -8.83
N VAL A 55 0.16 -4.08 -7.58
CA VAL A 55 -0.23 -5.42 -7.11
C VAL A 55 -1.58 -5.30 -6.41
N ASP A 56 -2.60 -5.95 -6.96
CA ASP A 56 -3.91 -6.07 -6.36
C ASP A 56 -4.02 -7.30 -5.44
N PRO A 57 -5.02 -7.39 -4.55
CA PRO A 57 -5.07 -8.45 -3.56
C PRO A 57 -5.15 -9.89 -4.09
N ALA A 58 -5.47 -10.08 -5.37
CA ALA A 58 -5.54 -11.40 -6.01
C ALA A 58 -4.21 -11.81 -6.69
N ASP A 59 -3.28 -10.87 -6.84
CA ASP A 59 -2.01 -11.11 -7.54
C ASP A 59 -0.99 -11.83 -6.64
N ASP A 60 -0.14 -12.66 -7.24
CA ASP A 60 0.99 -13.27 -6.55
C ASP A 60 2.25 -12.43 -6.73
N ALA A 61 2.59 -11.63 -5.72
CA ALA A 61 3.78 -10.77 -5.71
C ALA A 61 5.10 -11.53 -5.99
N ARG A 62 5.14 -12.85 -5.79
CA ARG A 62 6.32 -13.67 -6.14
C ARG A 62 6.68 -13.62 -7.62
N ALA A 63 5.71 -13.39 -8.51
CA ALA A 63 5.98 -13.28 -9.94
C ALA A 63 6.86 -12.06 -10.28
N LEU A 64 6.95 -11.07 -9.40
CA LEU A 64 7.83 -9.90 -9.58
C LEU A 64 9.29 -10.19 -9.22
N VAL A 65 9.59 -11.28 -8.49
CA VAL A 65 10.93 -11.58 -7.96
C VAL A 65 12.02 -11.59 -9.05
N PRO A 66 11.83 -12.19 -10.23
CA PRO A 66 12.83 -12.16 -11.30
C PRO A 66 13.09 -10.76 -11.88
N HIS A 67 12.25 -9.77 -11.55
CA HIS A 67 12.23 -8.45 -12.17
C HIS A 67 12.51 -7.31 -11.19
N LEU A 68 12.76 -7.59 -9.91
CA LEU A 68 12.87 -6.55 -8.87
C LEU A 68 13.90 -5.47 -9.17
N ALA A 69 15.01 -5.82 -9.82
CA ALA A 69 16.11 -4.90 -10.11
C ALA A 69 15.71 -3.72 -11.01
N ARG A 70 14.66 -3.86 -11.84
CA ARG A 70 14.18 -2.77 -12.73
C ARG A 70 13.06 -1.92 -12.12
N LEU A 71 12.41 -2.43 -11.07
CA LEU A 71 11.26 -1.78 -10.46
C LEU A 71 11.75 -0.69 -9.51
N ARG A 72 11.35 0.55 -9.79
CA ARG A 72 11.55 1.71 -8.89
C ARG A 72 10.44 1.81 -7.86
N LEU A 73 9.23 1.38 -8.22
CA LEU A 73 8.04 1.43 -7.38
C LEU A 73 7.22 0.14 -7.54
N ILE A 74 6.84 -0.46 -6.42
CA ILE A 74 5.76 -1.45 -6.35
C ILE A 74 4.67 -0.84 -5.49
N GLU A 75 3.49 -0.66 -6.06
CA GLU A 75 2.32 -0.18 -5.35
C GLU A 75 1.42 -1.35 -4.99
N VAL A 76 1.12 -1.53 -3.70
CA VAL A 76 0.21 -2.57 -3.22
C VAL A 76 -1.13 -1.93 -2.88
N SER A 77 -2.17 -2.43 -3.53
CA SER A 77 -3.53 -1.95 -3.40
C SER A 77 -4.20 -2.48 -2.14
N PHE A 78 -4.84 -1.60 -1.38
CA PHE A 78 -5.69 -1.89 -0.23
C PHE A 78 -7.11 -1.37 -0.50
N PRO A 79 -7.96 -2.12 -1.22
CA PRO A 79 -9.32 -1.67 -1.52
C PRO A 79 -10.20 -1.49 -0.27
N LYS A 80 -9.89 -2.25 0.80
CA LYS A 80 -10.54 -2.20 2.11
C LYS A 80 -9.48 -2.37 3.19
N TYR A 81 -9.56 -1.59 4.27
CA TYR A 81 -8.59 -1.64 5.38
C TYR A 81 -8.45 -3.02 6.03
N ARG A 82 -9.46 -3.88 5.90
CA ARG A 82 -9.48 -5.24 6.46
C ARG A 82 -8.73 -6.27 5.63
N ASP A 83 -8.20 -5.89 4.47
CA ASP A 83 -7.45 -6.80 3.61
C ASP A 83 -5.99 -6.94 4.07
N GLY A 84 -5.66 -8.10 4.63
CA GLY A 84 -4.32 -8.39 5.13
C GLY A 84 -3.33 -8.89 4.05
N ARG A 85 -3.77 -9.23 2.83
CA ARG A 85 -2.88 -9.89 1.84
C ARG A 85 -1.72 -8.99 1.41
N GLY A 86 -1.94 -7.68 1.38
CA GLY A 86 -0.89 -6.71 1.08
C GLY A 86 0.30 -6.74 2.05
N TYR A 87 0.10 -7.12 3.32
CA TYR A 87 1.20 -7.30 4.27
C TYR A 87 2.10 -8.49 3.89
N SER A 88 1.49 -9.58 3.43
CA SER A 88 2.25 -10.76 2.97
C SER A 88 3.01 -10.46 1.70
N ALA A 89 2.38 -9.76 0.74
CA ALA A 89 3.04 -9.31 -0.49
C ALA A 89 4.28 -8.44 -0.17
N ALA A 90 4.12 -7.45 0.72
CA ALA A 90 5.23 -6.59 1.15
C ALA A 90 6.38 -7.39 1.76
N ARG A 91 6.05 -8.32 2.67
CA ARG A 91 7.06 -9.15 3.34
C ARG A 91 7.83 -10.00 2.33
N ILE A 92 7.12 -10.68 1.42
CA ILE A 92 7.71 -11.51 0.36
C ILE A 92 8.68 -10.69 -0.50
N LEU A 93 8.27 -9.50 -0.93
CA LEU A 93 9.10 -8.64 -1.78
C LEU A 93 10.37 -8.19 -1.06
N ARG A 94 10.28 -7.81 0.22
CA ARG A 94 11.45 -7.43 1.01
C ARG A 94 12.38 -8.61 1.30
N GLU A 95 11.84 -9.80 1.60
CA GLU A 95 12.64 -11.02 1.76
C GLU A 95 13.36 -11.42 0.48
N ALA A 96 12.74 -11.17 -0.68
CA ALA A 96 13.34 -11.35 -2.00
C ALA A 96 14.36 -10.25 -2.38
N GLY A 97 14.62 -9.29 -1.49
CA GLY A 97 15.64 -8.26 -1.68
C GLY A 97 15.17 -7.00 -2.42
N TYR A 98 13.86 -6.76 -2.55
CA TYR A 98 13.37 -5.51 -3.14
C TYR A 98 13.75 -4.30 -2.29
N THR A 99 14.52 -3.37 -2.85
CA THR A 99 15.00 -2.13 -2.19
C THR A 99 14.31 -0.85 -2.71
N GLY A 100 13.58 -0.96 -3.82
CA GLY A 100 12.80 0.13 -4.38
C GLY A 100 11.67 0.58 -3.45
N GLU A 101 10.94 1.60 -3.89
CA GLU A 101 9.81 2.14 -3.15
C GLU A 101 8.68 1.10 -3.10
N LEU A 102 8.17 0.85 -1.89
CA LEU A 102 7.04 -0.05 -1.68
C LEU A 102 5.90 0.76 -1.06
N ARG A 103 4.89 1.03 -1.89
CA ARG A 103 3.81 1.95 -1.57
C ARG A 103 2.54 1.21 -1.20
N ALA A 104 1.94 1.51 -0.04
CA ALA A 104 0.57 1.09 0.28
C ALA A 104 -0.42 2.14 -0.25
N ALA A 105 -1.33 1.76 -1.15
CA ALA A 105 -2.30 2.67 -1.76
C ALA A 105 -3.74 2.22 -1.49
N GLY A 106 -4.64 3.15 -1.16
CA GLY A 106 -6.06 2.85 -0.92
C GLY A 106 -6.51 3.11 0.51
N ASP A 107 -7.37 2.26 1.05
CA ASP A 107 -8.00 2.37 2.38
C ASP A 107 -7.00 2.04 3.50
N VAL A 108 -5.97 2.88 3.61
CA VAL A 108 -4.90 2.83 4.61
C VAL A 108 -5.30 3.72 5.79
N LEU A 109 -5.30 3.13 6.98
CA LEU A 109 -5.65 3.83 8.22
C LEU A 109 -4.42 4.17 9.05
N VAL A 110 -4.53 5.21 9.88
CA VAL A 110 -3.42 5.71 10.72
C VAL A 110 -2.89 4.66 11.70
N ASP A 111 -3.77 3.83 12.26
CA ASP A 111 -3.46 2.76 13.19
C ASP A 111 -2.69 1.60 12.53
N GLN A 112 -2.76 1.49 11.21
CA GLN A 112 -2.07 0.46 10.44
C GLN A 112 -0.65 0.85 10.03
N ILE A 113 -0.34 2.16 9.95
CA ILE A 113 0.93 2.65 9.41
C ILE A 113 2.14 2.03 10.10
N ASN A 114 2.14 1.96 11.44
CA ASN A 114 3.25 1.37 12.16
C ASN A 114 3.49 -0.07 11.69
N PHE A 115 2.46 -0.92 11.72
CA PHE A 115 2.55 -2.32 11.28
C PHE A 115 2.92 -2.47 9.81
N MET A 116 2.38 -1.62 8.93
CA MET A 116 2.73 -1.61 7.50
C MET A 116 4.21 -1.29 7.29
N ARG A 117 4.77 -0.32 8.03
CA ARG A 117 6.21 -0.05 7.98
C ARG A 117 7.03 -1.25 8.43
N ARG A 118 6.60 -1.94 9.49
CA ARG A 118 7.31 -3.12 10.00
C ARG A 118 7.41 -4.25 8.98
N VAL A 119 6.39 -4.46 8.14
CA VAL A 119 6.45 -5.46 7.06
C VAL A 119 7.16 -4.98 5.80
N GLY A 120 7.48 -3.68 5.73
CA GLY A 120 8.40 -3.13 4.73
C GLY A 120 7.85 -2.01 3.87
N PHE A 121 6.64 -1.51 4.09
CA PHE A 121 6.14 -0.32 3.38
C PHE A 121 6.91 0.93 3.81
N ASP A 122 7.33 1.74 2.84
CA ASP A 122 8.06 3.00 3.07
C ASP A 122 7.39 4.21 2.38
N SER A 123 6.32 3.97 1.63
CA SER A 123 5.47 5.00 1.02
C SER A 123 4.00 4.67 1.21
N PHE A 124 3.15 5.69 1.32
CA PHE A 124 1.72 5.54 1.53
C PHE A 124 0.94 6.57 0.71
N ALA A 125 -0.04 6.10 -0.05
CA ALA A 125 -1.00 6.92 -0.79
C ALA A 125 -2.42 6.60 -0.29
N PRO A 126 -2.79 7.08 0.92
CA PRO A 126 -4.08 6.78 1.51
C PRO A 126 -5.21 7.47 0.73
N ALA A 127 -6.32 6.77 0.53
CA ALA A 127 -7.49 7.28 -0.19
C ALA A 127 -8.14 8.49 0.51
N LYS A 128 -7.90 8.63 1.82
CA LYS A 128 -8.26 9.80 2.63
C LYS A 128 -6.98 10.39 3.22
N PRO A 129 -6.79 11.71 3.18
CA PRO A 129 -5.65 12.34 3.85
C PRO A 129 -5.58 11.95 5.32
N LEU A 130 -4.37 11.68 5.80
CA LEU A 130 -4.12 11.38 7.21
C LEU A 130 -3.54 12.63 7.88
N ASN A 131 -3.96 12.88 9.12
CA ASN A 131 -3.38 13.95 9.93
C ASN A 131 -1.92 13.59 10.30
N PRO A 132 -0.92 14.43 9.95
CA PRO A 132 0.47 14.16 10.27
C PRO A 132 0.76 13.95 11.76
N ASP A 133 0.06 14.66 12.64
CA ASP A 133 0.26 14.54 14.09
C ASP A 133 -0.23 13.17 14.60
N ASP A 134 -1.35 12.68 14.07
CA ASP A 134 -1.87 11.35 14.41
C ASP A 134 -0.95 10.25 13.87
N VAL A 135 -0.37 10.45 12.68
CA VAL A 135 0.64 9.53 12.11
C VAL A 135 1.89 9.48 12.99
N ALA A 136 2.39 10.65 13.42
CA ALA A 136 3.54 10.73 14.32
C ALA A 136 3.24 10.06 15.67
N ALA A 137 2.06 10.31 16.25
CA ALA A 137 1.63 9.68 17.49
C ALA A 137 1.50 8.15 17.35
N ALA A 138 0.94 7.65 16.24
CA ALA A 138 0.81 6.22 15.97
C ALA A 138 2.18 5.52 15.84
N LEU A 139 3.15 6.17 15.20
CA LEU A 139 4.52 5.67 15.07
C LEU A 139 5.27 5.66 16.42
N ALA A 140 5.03 6.64 17.28
CA ALA A 140 5.66 6.73 18.60
C ALA A 140 5.03 5.81 19.66
N ARG A 141 3.80 5.31 19.41
CA ARG A 141 2.98 4.60 20.41
C ARG A 141 3.62 3.33 20.98
N PHE A 142 4.40 2.63 20.16
CA PHE A 142 5.03 1.35 20.50
C PHE A 142 6.52 1.40 20.19
N PRO A 143 7.35 1.96 21.09
CA PRO A 143 8.79 2.14 20.85
C PRO A 143 9.59 0.83 20.84
N HIS A 144 9.00 -0.26 21.33
CA HIS A 144 9.62 -1.58 21.37
C HIS A 144 8.73 -2.61 20.70
N VAL A 145 9.38 -3.58 20.05
CA VAL A 145 8.72 -4.64 19.31
C VAL A 145 9.11 -6.00 19.87
N TYR A 146 8.22 -6.98 19.80
CA TYR A 146 8.52 -8.33 20.30
C TYR A 146 9.17 -9.21 19.23
N GLN A 147 8.64 -9.17 18.01
CA GLN A 147 9.08 -9.99 16.88
C GLN A 147 10.00 -9.20 15.95
N LYS A 148 10.93 -9.88 15.28
CA LYS A 148 11.65 -9.31 14.13
C LYS A 148 10.67 -9.13 12.95
N ALA A 149 10.93 -8.17 12.08
CA ALA A 149 10.16 -7.97 10.85
C ALA A 149 11.09 -7.53 9.70
N ALA A 150 10.55 -6.91 8.65
CA ALA A 150 11.36 -6.41 7.54
C ALA A 150 12.09 -5.10 7.88
N ASP A 151 11.69 -4.43 8.96
CA ASP A 151 12.36 -3.26 9.50
C ASP A 151 13.64 -3.60 10.27
N ALA A 152 14.44 -2.57 10.57
CA ALA A 152 15.67 -2.70 11.34
C ALA A 152 15.44 -2.72 12.87
N ALA A 153 14.18 -2.78 13.34
CA ALA A 153 13.87 -2.67 14.76
C ALA A 153 14.38 -3.89 15.54
N ALA A 154 15.19 -3.64 16.57
CA ALA A 154 15.66 -4.68 17.48
C ALA A 154 14.51 -5.14 18.40
N PRO A 155 14.24 -6.46 18.50
CA PRO A 155 13.20 -6.93 19.39
C PRO A 155 13.60 -6.78 20.86
N VAL A 156 12.63 -6.55 21.74
CA VAL A 156 12.83 -6.22 23.15
C VAL A 156 13.64 -7.26 23.93
N TRP A 157 13.51 -8.55 23.58
CA TRP A 157 14.29 -9.61 24.22
C TRP A 157 15.79 -9.51 23.89
N ALA A 158 16.16 -8.96 22.73
CA ALA A 158 17.56 -8.75 22.37
C ALA A 158 18.16 -7.55 23.12
N LEU A 159 17.34 -6.55 23.45
CA LEU A 159 17.76 -5.36 24.20
C LEU A 159 17.97 -5.65 25.70
N ARG A 160 17.35 -6.70 26.24
CA ARG A 160 17.40 -7.06 27.67
C ARG A 160 18.63 -7.86 28.09
N HIS A 161 19.37 -8.42 27.14
CA HIS A 161 20.50 -9.32 27.39
C HIS A 161 21.81 -8.81 26.77
N GLY A 162 21.93 -7.48 26.63
CA GLY A 162 23.17 -6.79 26.24
C GLY A 162 23.96 -6.30 27.44
#